data_AF-A0A7D7ZJY7-F1
#
_entry.id   AF-A0A7D7ZJY7-F1
#
_cell.length_a   1.000
_cell.length_b   1.000
_cell.length_c   1.000
_cell.angle_alpha   90.00
_cell.angle_beta   90.00
_cell.angle_gamma   90.00
#
_symmetry.space_group_name_H-M   'P 1'
#
loop_
_entity.id
_entity.type
_entity.pdbx_description
1 polymer ?
#
loop_
_entity_poly.entity_id
_entity_poly.type
_entity_poly.pdbx_seq_one_letter_code
_entity_poly.pdbx_strand_id
1 'polypeptide(L)' 'MIGPTEVTVTFEAEGAQTRVRVVHVEGDAELGDQWDSRVALFSGGWNAALPALAAFVEDD' A
#
# COMPACT_ATOMS: atom_id res chain seq x y z
N MET A 1 -14.50 11.49 -16.02
CA MET A 1 -13.13 11.41 -15.48
C MET A 1 -13.09 10.18 -14.61
N ILE A 2 -12.08 9.32 -14.78
CA ILE A 2 -11.84 8.22 -13.85
C ILE A 2 -11.37 8.85 -12.52
N GLY A 3 -12.04 8.56 -11.42
CA GLY A 3 -11.65 9.06 -10.09
C GLY A 3 -10.36 8.41 -9.57
N PRO A 4 -9.81 8.88 -8.45
CA PRO A 4 -8.64 8.26 -7.84
C PRO A 4 -9.00 6.94 -7.13
N THR A 5 -8.01 6.05 -7.01
CA THR A 5 -8.06 4.95 -6.03
C THR A 5 -7.75 5.47 -4.64
N GLU A 6 -8.21 4.78 -3.60
CA GLU A 6 -7.99 5.18 -2.22
C GLU A 6 -6.99 4.25 -1.52
N VAL A 7 -6.05 4.84 -0.78
CA VAL A 7 -5.08 4.11 0.05
C VAL A 7 -5.16 4.61 1.49
N THR A 8 -5.39 3.69 2.42
CA THR A 8 -5.24 3.93 3.86
C THR A 8 -4.01 3.19 4.37
N VAL A 9 -3.12 3.93 5.05
CA VAL A 9 -1.94 3.36 5.70
C VAL A 9 -2.05 3.60 7.20
N THR A 10 -2.03 2.52 7.97
CA THR A 10 -2.09 2.54 9.43
C THR A 10 -0.77 2.05 10.00
N PHE A 11 -0.23 2.78 10.99
CA PHE A 11 0.94 2.42 11.75
C PHE A 11 0.50 2.09 13.18
N GLU A 12 0.79 0.87 13.62
CA GLU A 12 0.40 0.39 14.95
C GLU A 12 1.63 -0.15 15.67
N ALA A 13 1.77 0.16 16.96
CA ALA A 13 2.83 -0.41 17.77
C ALA A 13 2.59 -1.92 17.98
N GLU A 14 3.58 -2.74 17.69
CA GLU A 14 3.58 -4.19 17.93
C GLU A 14 4.84 -4.57 18.72
N GLY A 15 4.79 -4.34 20.03
CA GLY A 15 5.94 -4.54 20.92
C GLY A 15 7.08 -3.56 20.59
N ALA A 16 8.22 -4.09 20.16
CA ALA A 16 9.38 -3.29 19.72
C ALA A 16 9.35 -2.96 18.21
N GLN A 17 8.35 -3.44 17.47
CA GLN A 17 8.22 -3.22 16.03
C GLN A 17 7.02 -2.32 15.75
N THR A 18 7.00 -1.73 14.54
CA THR A 18 5.81 -1.05 14.02
C THR A 18 5.17 -1.93 12.96
N ARG A 19 3.91 -2.31 13.18
CA ARG A 19 3.10 -2.95 12.15
C ARG A 19 2.56 -1.89 11.21
N VAL A 20 2.87 -2.03 9.93
CA VAL A 20 2.31 -1.18 8.87
C VAL A 20 1.22 -1.96 8.15
N ARG A 21 -0.02 -1.46 8.21
CA ARG A 21 -1.15 -2.03 7.47
C ARG A 21 -1.51 -1.09 6.31
N VAL A 22 -1.40 -1.60 5.08
CA VAL A 22 -1.83 -0.89 3.87
C VAL A 22 -3.13 -1.50 3.37
N VAL A 23 -4.15 -0.67 3.20
CA VAL A 23 -5.42 -1.05 2.55
C VAL A 23 -5.58 -0.17 1.32
N HIS A 24 -5.56 -0.79 0.15
CA HIS A 24 -5.76 -0.11 -1.14
C HIS A 24 -7.08 -0.60 -1.73
N VAL A 25 -8.01 0.32 -1.97
CA VAL A 25 -9.32 0.04 -2.57
C VAL A 25 -9.51 0.85 -3.84
N GLU A 26 -10.43 0.39 -4.67
CA GLU A 26 -10.75 1.01 -5.96
C GLU A 26 -11.24 2.45 -5.81
N GLY A 27 -11.93 2.78 -4.71
CA GLY A 27 -12.43 4.12 -4.44
C GLY A 27 -13.39 4.59 -5.54
N ASP A 28 -13.24 5.86 -5.95
CA ASP A 28 -14.04 6.47 -7.01
C ASP A 28 -13.49 6.20 -8.42
N ALA A 29 -12.50 5.30 -8.55
CA ALA A 29 -11.87 5.03 -9.83
C ALA A 29 -12.77 4.24 -10.80
N GLU A 30 -13.77 3.49 -10.31
CA GLU A 30 -14.72 2.72 -11.13
C GLU A 30 -14.04 1.90 -12.26
N LEU A 31 -12.92 1.26 -11.93
CA LEU A 31 -12.10 0.42 -12.80
C LEU A 31 -12.74 -0.94 -13.14
N GLY A 32 -13.67 -1.43 -12.31
CA GLY A 32 -14.36 -2.70 -12.51
C GLY A 32 -13.38 -3.87 -12.70
N ASP A 33 -13.54 -4.63 -13.78
CA ASP A 33 -12.67 -5.79 -14.10
C ASP A 33 -11.18 -5.43 -14.22
N GLN A 34 -10.84 -4.16 -14.48
CA GLN A 34 -9.44 -3.73 -14.52
C GLN A 34 -8.83 -3.68 -13.12
N TRP A 35 -9.63 -3.56 -12.05
CA TRP A 35 -9.15 -3.50 -10.68
C TRP A 35 -8.26 -4.70 -10.34
N ASP A 36 -8.69 -5.92 -10.64
CA ASP A 36 -7.93 -7.13 -10.33
C ASP A 36 -6.54 -7.14 -10.98
N SER A 37 -6.45 -6.66 -12.22
CA SER A 37 -5.16 -6.52 -12.92
C SER A 37 -4.26 -5.46 -12.26
N ARG A 38 -4.86 -4.41 -11.70
CA ARG A 38 -4.15 -3.32 -11.02
C ARG A 38 -3.73 -3.70 -9.60
N VAL A 39 -4.50 -4.54 -8.91
CA VAL A 39 -4.14 -5.07 -7.57
C VAL A 39 -2.76 -5.73 -7.60
N ALA A 40 -2.44 -6.50 -8.65
CA ALA A 40 -1.13 -7.12 -8.79
C ALA A 40 0.00 -6.08 -8.90
N LEU A 41 -0.21 -5.02 -9.68
CA LEU A 41 0.75 -3.91 -9.81
C LEU A 41 0.93 -3.14 -8.49
N PHE A 42 -0.16 -2.81 -7.81
CA PHE A 42 -0.12 -2.08 -6.54
C PHE A 42 0.55 -2.90 -5.44
N SER A 43 0.20 -4.19 -5.35
CA SER A 43 0.83 -5.12 -4.42
C SER A 43 2.34 -5.22 -4.67
N GLY A 44 2.76 -5.31 -5.94
CA GLY A 44 4.17 -5.29 -6.31
C GLY A 44 4.89 -4.02 -5.86
N GLY A 45 4.27 -2.85 -6.05
CA GLY A 45 4.81 -1.57 -5.60
C GLY A 45 5.00 -1.50 -4.08
N TRP A 46 3.99 -1.89 -3.30
CA TRP A 46 4.08 -1.90 -1.84
C TRP A 46 5.10 -2.91 -1.32
N ASN A 47 5.18 -4.08 -1.94
CA ASN A 47 6.17 -5.11 -1.59
C ASN A 47 7.61 -4.66 -1.86
N ALA A 48 7.84 -3.72 -2.77
CA ALA A 48 9.15 -3.12 -2.99
C ALA A 48 9.42 -1.93 -2.06
N ALA A 49 8.41 -1.08 -1.84
CA ALA A 49 8.56 0.17 -1.10
C ALA A 49 8.72 -0.04 0.42
N LEU A 50 7.94 -0.92 1.04
CA LEU A 50 7.97 -1.11 2.49
C LEU A 50 9.30 -1.67 3.00
N PRO A 51 9.93 -2.67 2.34
CA PRO A 51 11.27 -3.11 2.74
C PRO A 51 12.34 -2.03 2.55
N ALA A 52 12.26 -1.25 1.47
CA ALA A 52 13.20 -0.15 1.25
C ALA A 52 13.08 0.95 2.32
N LEU A 53 11.85 1.26 2.75
CA LEU A 53 11.61 2.17 3.86
C LEU A 53 12.17 1.63 5.18
N ALA A 54 11.96 0.34 5.47
CA ALA A 54 12.50 -0.29 6.67
C ALA A 54 14.04 -0.20 6.70
N ALA A 55 14.70 -0.54 5.58
CA ALA A 55 16.16 -0.45 5.48
C ALA A 55 16.66 0.99 5.66
N PHE A 56 16.00 1.98 5.07
CA PHE A 56 16.36 3.39 5.24
C PHE A 56 16.29 3.86 6.69
N VAL A 57 15.28 3.40 7.44
CA VAL A 57 15.10 3.78 8.86
C VAL A 57 16.07 3.05 9.79
N GLU A 58 16.53 1.85 9.43
CA GLU A 58 17.50 1.06 10.21
C GLU A 58 18.95 1.54 10.04
N ASP A 59 19.27 2.20 8.91
CA ASP A 59 20.61 2.73 8.61
C ASP A 59 20.91 4.09 9.28
N ASP A 60 19.91 4.78 9.85
CA ASP A 60 20.02 6.05 10.60
C ASP A 60 20.17 5.82 12.13
#